data_AF-S7VBV8-F1
#
_entry.id   AF-S7VBV8-F1
#
_cell.length_a   1.000
_cell.length_b   1.000
_cell.length_c   1.000
_cell.angle_alpha   90.00
_cell.angle_beta   90.00
_cell.angle_gamma   90.00
#
_symmetry.space_group_name_H-M   'P 1'
#
loop_
_entity.id
_entity.type
_entity.pdbx_description
1 polymer ?
#
loop_
_entity_poly.entity_id
_entity_poly.type
_entity_poly.pdbx_seq_one_letter_code
_entity_poly.pdbx_strand_id
1 'polypeptide(L)'
;MLIHGDFYPGSWFETGRGLKIIDTEFAFLGDPEFDLAIMLAHLKMARTSESELQRIINSYPLDNALLAQFTGTEILRRLFGLAQLPLFLSLVEKKELATYAINLIIDEKI
;
A
#
# COMPACT_ATOMS: atom_id res chain seq x y z
N MET A 1 -11.35 10.58 8.57
CA MET A 1 -12.32 9.90 7.66
C MET A 1 -12.67 8.55 8.27
N LEU A 2 -13.83 7.94 7.96
CA LEU A 2 -14.02 6.51 8.27
C LEU A 2 -13.23 5.70 7.24
N ILE A 3 -12.18 5.00 7.68
CA ILE A 3 -11.30 4.20 6.82
C ILE A 3 -11.63 2.72 6.95
N HIS A 4 -11.22 1.93 5.96
CA HIS A 4 -11.31 0.48 5.98
C HIS A 4 -10.32 -0.16 6.97
N GLY A 5 -9.09 0.37 7.03
CA GLY A 5 -8.05 -0.08 7.95
C GLY A 5 -7.26 -1.32 7.51
N ASP A 6 -7.60 -1.91 6.36
CA ASP A 6 -6.79 -2.96 5.69
C ASP A 6 -7.15 -3.06 4.19
N PHE A 7 -7.05 -1.92 3.50
CA PHE A 7 -7.49 -1.78 2.11
C PHE A 7 -6.46 -2.30 1.09
N TYR A 8 -6.27 -3.61 1.04
CA TYR A 8 -5.38 -4.28 0.08
C TYR A 8 -6.15 -5.27 -0.84
N PRO A 9 -5.55 -5.74 -1.96
CA PRO A 9 -6.23 -6.62 -2.92
C PRO A 9 -6.85 -7.90 -2.35
N GLY A 10 -6.40 -8.39 -1.18
CA GLY A 10 -7.03 -9.54 -0.51
C GLY A 10 -8.43 -9.23 0.02
N SER A 11 -8.73 -7.97 0.31
CA SER A 11 -10.04 -7.46 0.72
C SER A 11 -10.91 -7.05 -0.47
N TRP A 12 -10.49 -7.37 -1.70
CA TRP A 12 -11.17 -7.01 -2.94
C TRP A 12 -11.72 -8.25 -3.63
N PHE A 13 -13.02 -8.24 -3.93
CA PHE A 13 -13.70 -9.34 -4.58
C PHE A 13 -14.25 -8.90 -5.94
N GLU A 14 -13.63 -9.37 -7.01
CA GLU A 14 -14.11 -9.12 -8.37
C GLU A 14 -15.32 -10.01 -8.67
N THR A 15 -16.40 -9.39 -9.16
CA THR A 15 -17.62 -10.09 -9.56
C THR A 15 -17.99 -9.74 -10.99
N GLY A 16 -18.90 -10.50 -11.61
CA GLY A 16 -19.49 -10.13 -12.91
C GLY A 16 -20.26 -8.79 -12.89
N ARG A 17 -20.43 -8.16 -11.72
CA ARG A 17 -21.04 -6.84 -11.52
C ARG A 17 -20.02 -5.80 -11.02
N GLY A 18 -18.74 -6.06 -11.20
CA GLY A 18 -17.63 -5.20 -10.80
C GLY A 18 -17.04 -5.53 -9.43
N LEU A 19 -16.11 -4.69 -9.01
CA LEU A 19 -15.36 -4.82 -7.76
C LEU A 19 -16.24 -4.61 -6.52
N LYS A 20 -16.05 -5.44 -5.50
CA LYS A 20 -16.66 -5.31 -4.17
C LYS A 20 -15.54 -5.29 -3.13
N ILE A 21 -15.64 -4.39 -2.17
CA ILE A 21 -14.71 -4.32 -1.04
C ILE A 21 -15.38 -5.02 0.15
N ILE A 22 -14.62 -5.87 0.84
CA ILE A 22 -15.09 -6.71 1.95
C ILE A 22 -14.17 -6.55 3.16
N ASP A 23 -14.52 -7.17 4.29
CA ASP A 23 -13.63 -7.32 5.46
C ASP A 23 -13.23 -6.00 6.16
N THR A 24 -14.24 -5.20 6.52
CA THR A 24 -14.05 -3.90 7.21
C THR A 24 -13.86 -4.04 8.72
N GLU A 25 -13.27 -5.14 9.21
CA GLU A 25 -13.14 -5.39 10.66
C GLU A 25 -12.17 -4.41 11.36
N PHE A 26 -11.25 -3.82 10.60
CA PHE A 26 -10.31 -2.79 11.06
C PHE A 26 -10.80 -1.37 10.83
N ALA A 27 -12.09 -1.16 10.54
CA ALA A 27 -12.59 0.18 10.24
C ALA A 27 -12.62 1.09 11.48
N PHE A 28 -12.07 2.29 11.35
CA PHE A 28 -12.08 3.32 12.39
C PHE A 28 -12.02 4.74 11.81
N LEU A 29 -12.18 5.76 12.66
CA LEU A 29 -11.95 7.15 12.25
C LEU A 29 -10.46 7.44 12.23
N GLY A 30 -9.87 7.54 11.04
CA GLY A 30 -8.44 7.74 10.84
C GLY A 30 -8.11 8.58 9.60
N ASP A 31 -6.81 8.61 9.29
CA ASP A 31 -6.27 9.37 8.16
C ASP A 31 -6.59 8.66 6.84
N PRO A 32 -7.20 9.34 5.85
CA PRO A 32 -7.54 8.73 4.55
C PRO A 32 -6.33 8.20 3.78
N GLU A 33 -5.14 8.77 4.02
CA GLU A 33 -3.85 8.35 3.48
C GLU A 33 -3.56 6.89 3.81
N PHE A 34 -4.04 6.40 4.95
CA PHE A 34 -3.78 5.04 5.40
C PHE A 34 -4.30 4.01 4.39
N ASP A 35 -5.59 4.06 4.04
CA ASP A 35 -6.16 3.09 3.09
C ASP A 35 -5.45 3.15 1.73
N LEU A 36 -5.18 4.37 1.23
CA LEU A 36 -4.50 4.54 -0.06
C LEU A 36 -3.07 4.00 -0.01
N ALA A 37 -2.34 4.23 1.08
CA ALA A 37 -0.99 3.72 1.29
C ALA A 37 -0.93 2.20 1.34
N ILE A 38 -1.88 1.55 2.04
CA ILE A 38 -1.97 0.09 2.06
C ILE A 38 -2.18 -0.43 0.63
N MET A 39 -3.08 0.16 -0.13
CA MET A 39 -3.28 -0.20 -1.53
C MET A 39 -1.99 -0.02 -2.37
N LEU A 40 -1.34 1.14 -2.28
CA LEU A 40 -0.14 1.47 -3.05
C LEU A 40 1.03 0.52 -2.73
N ALA A 41 1.23 0.19 -1.44
CA ALA A 41 2.25 -0.75 -1.01
C ALA A 41 2.06 -2.12 -1.67
N HIS A 42 0.83 -2.64 -1.68
CA HIS A 42 0.53 -3.94 -2.30
C HIS A 42 0.63 -3.89 -3.83
N LEU A 43 0.18 -2.82 -4.47
CA LEU A 43 0.33 -2.64 -5.91
C LEU A 43 1.81 -2.53 -6.34
N LYS A 44 2.64 -1.85 -5.55
CA LYS A 44 4.09 -1.78 -5.75
C LYS A 44 4.73 -3.16 -5.62
N MET A 45 4.39 -3.91 -4.57
CA MET A 45 4.88 -5.29 -4.38
C MET A 45 4.39 -6.25 -5.47
N ALA A 46 3.22 -5.98 -6.05
CA ALA A 46 2.67 -6.68 -7.22
C ALA A 46 3.28 -6.21 -8.56
N ARG A 47 4.27 -5.30 -8.54
CA ARG A 47 4.97 -4.75 -9.71
C ARG A 47 4.06 -3.99 -10.69
N THR A 48 3.06 -3.30 -10.15
CA THR A 48 2.30 -2.29 -10.92
C THR A 48 3.26 -1.21 -11.42
N SER A 49 3.06 -0.71 -12.65
CA SER A 49 3.99 0.27 -13.23
C SER A 49 3.98 1.59 -12.45
N GLU A 50 5.13 2.27 -12.40
CA GLU A 50 5.23 3.59 -11.74
C GLU A 50 4.25 4.61 -12.31
N SER A 51 3.96 4.56 -13.61
CA SER A 51 2.98 5.45 -14.25
C SER A 51 1.56 5.27 -13.69
N GLU A 52 1.16 4.03 -13.41
CA GLU A 52 -0.14 3.72 -12.83
C GLU A 52 -0.20 4.09 -11.35
N LEU A 53 0.88 3.82 -10.60
CA LEU A 53 0.98 4.27 -9.21
C LEU A 53 0.89 5.80 -9.10
N GLN A 54 1.62 6.54 -9.95
CA GLN A 54 1.56 7.99 -9.97
C GLN A 54 0.19 8.52 -10.38
N ARG A 55 -0.47 7.85 -11.35
CA ARG A 55 -1.85 8.18 -11.74
C ARG A 55 -2.81 8.05 -10.55
N ILE A 56 -2.67 6.98 -9.76
CA ILE A 56 -3.46 6.77 -8.54
C ILE A 56 -3.17 7.87 -7.53
N ILE A 57 -1.90 8.11 -7.17
CA ILE A 57 -1.50 9.15 -6.20
C ILE A 57 -2.09 10.51 -6.59
N ASN A 58 -1.94 10.91 -7.85
CA ASN A 58 -2.44 12.21 -8.35
C ASN A 58 -3.97 12.30 -8.41
N SER A 59 -4.70 11.18 -8.32
CA SER A 59 -6.17 11.17 -8.33
C SER A 59 -6.77 11.52 -6.97
N TYR A 60 -5.98 11.48 -5.90
CA TYR A 60 -6.43 11.76 -4.54
C TYR A 60 -5.71 12.99 -3.98
N PRO A 61 -6.42 14.07 -3.58
CA PRO A 61 -5.80 15.27 -3.01
C PRO A 61 -5.48 15.04 -1.52
N LEU A 62 -4.52 14.15 -1.23
CA LEU A 62 -4.10 13.73 0.11
C LEU A 62 -2.70 14.23 0.46
N ASP A 63 -2.32 14.10 1.73
CA ASP A 63 -0.97 14.45 2.18
C ASP A 63 0.06 13.40 1.71
N ASN A 64 0.90 13.81 0.75
CA ASN A 64 1.94 12.95 0.18
C ASN A 64 2.99 12.51 1.20
N ALA A 65 3.30 13.30 2.22
CA ALA A 65 4.27 12.92 3.24
C ALA A 65 3.76 11.75 4.07
N LEU A 66 2.51 11.86 4.54
CA LEU A 66 1.85 10.82 5.32
C LEU A 66 1.59 9.56 4.46
N LEU A 67 1.20 9.74 3.20
CA LEU A 67 1.04 8.65 2.23
C LEU A 67 2.36 7.89 1.99
N ALA A 68 3.48 8.60 1.85
CA ALA A 68 4.81 8.01 1.70
C ALA A 68 5.18 7.16 2.92
N GLN A 69 5.03 7.72 4.12
CA GLN A 69 5.38 7.06 5.38
C GLN A 69 4.55 5.79 5.62
N PHE A 70 3.23 5.84 5.41
CA PHE A 70 2.38 4.65 5.54
C PHE A 70 2.71 3.60 4.46
N THR A 71 2.97 4.02 3.22
CA THR A 71 3.30 3.09 2.12
C THR A 71 4.61 2.36 2.41
N GLY A 72 5.65 3.08 2.81
CA GLY A 72 6.93 2.49 3.19
C GLY A 72 6.78 1.55 4.40
N THR A 73 5.99 1.95 5.40
CA THR A 73 5.73 1.14 6.59
C THR A 73 5.05 -0.18 6.25
N GLU A 74 4.03 -0.18 5.38
CA GLU A 74 3.34 -1.41 4.97
C GLU A 74 4.24 -2.33 4.14
N ILE A 75 5.08 -1.79 3.26
CA ILE A 75 6.07 -2.59 2.52
C ILE A 75 7.02 -3.30 3.51
N LEU A 76 7.58 -2.57 4.48
CA LEU A 76 8.47 -3.17 5.49
C LEU A 76 7.73 -4.18 6.35
N ARG A 77 6.48 -3.91 6.75
CA ARG A 77 5.64 -4.83 7.51
C ARG A 77 5.40 -6.14 6.77
N ARG A 78 5.15 -6.09 5.46
CA ARG A 78 4.93 -7.30 4.63
C ARG A 78 6.21 -8.03 4.24
N LEU A 79 7.37 -7.38 4.31
CA LEU A 79 8.66 -8.03 4.10
C LEU A 79 9.22 -8.69 5.37
N PHE A 80 9.08 -8.06 6.53
CA PHE A 80 9.78 -8.46 7.76
C PHE A 80 8.86 -8.75 8.95
N GLY A 81 7.60 -8.33 8.89
CA GLY A 81 6.62 -8.55 9.96
C GLY A 81 6.11 -9.98 10.02
N LEU A 82 5.11 -10.20 10.87
CA LEU A 82 4.50 -11.51 11.09
C LEU A 82 3.71 -11.99 9.86
N ALA A 83 2.93 -11.09 9.25
CA ALA A 83 2.03 -11.39 8.13
C ALA A 83 2.70 -11.12 6.77
N GLN A 84 3.77 -11.86 6.48
CA GLN A 84 4.53 -11.72 5.24
C GLN A 84 3.72 -12.13 4.01
N LEU A 85 4.02 -11.51 2.87
CA LEU A 85 3.46 -11.91 1.57
C LEU A 85 4.34 -12.98 0.90
N PRO A 86 3.75 -13.94 0.15
CA PRO A 86 4.49 -14.94 -0.61
C PRO A 86 5.07 -14.33 -1.91
N LEU A 87 5.95 -13.33 -1.76
CA LEU A 87 6.53 -12.60 -2.88
C LEU A 87 7.61 -13.45 -3.57
N PHE A 88 7.49 -13.62 -4.88
CA PHE A 88 8.50 -14.24 -5.74
C PHE A 88 9.62 -13.24 -6.08
N LEU A 89 10.35 -12.80 -5.05
CA LEU A 89 11.47 -11.86 -5.16
C LEU A 89 12.77 -12.52 -4.68
N SER A 90 13.86 -12.29 -5.42
CA SER A 90 15.21 -12.57 -4.98
C SER A 90 15.61 -11.73 -3.76
N LEU A 91 16.69 -12.12 -3.07
CA LEU A 91 17.22 -11.34 -1.96
C LEU A 91 17.65 -9.93 -2.38
N VAL A 92 18.15 -9.77 -3.62
CA VAL A 92 18.52 -8.46 -4.17
C VAL A 92 17.28 -7.59 -4.34
N GLU A 93 16.23 -8.11 -4.98
CA GLU A 93 14.98 -7.37 -5.17
C GLU A 93 14.30 -7.03 -3.83
N LYS A 94 14.35 -7.92 -2.84
CA LYS A 94 13.85 -7.62 -1.48
C LYS A 94 14.63 -6.50 -0.82
N LYS A 95 15.96 -6.46 -1.00
CA LYS A 95 16.81 -5.39 -0.47
C LYS A 95 16.52 -4.06 -1.15
N GLU A 96 16.35 -4.05 -2.46
CA GLU A 96 15.97 -2.85 -3.22
C GLU A 96 14.61 -2.32 -2.77
N LEU A 97 13.61 -3.21 -2.64
CA LEU A 97 12.27 -2.86 -2.18
C LEU A 97 12.27 -2.32 -0.74
N ALA A 98 13.04 -2.95 0.16
CA ALA A 98 13.21 -2.45 1.53
C ALA A 98 13.90 -1.08 1.56
N THR A 99 14.92 -0.87 0.72
CA THR A 99 15.62 0.41 0.61
C THR A 99 14.69 1.51 0.10
N TYR A 100 13.89 1.21 -0.93
CA TYR A 100 12.84 2.10 -1.42
C TYR A 100 11.86 2.47 -0.30
N ALA A 101 11.35 1.48 0.43
CA ALA A 101 10.40 1.70 1.52
C ALA A 101 10.97 2.55 2.66
N ILE A 102 12.25 2.34 3.02
CA ILE A 102 12.95 3.16 4.02
C ILE A 102 13.06 4.62 3.54
N ASN A 103 13.41 4.83 2.27
CA ASN A 103 13.52 6.18 1.71
C ASN A 103 12.16 6.91 1.69
N LEU A 104 11.05 6.21 1.39
CA LEU A 104 9.71 6.81 1.50
C LEU A 104 9.43 7.36 2.91
N ILE A 105 9.84 6.62 3.95
CA ILE A 105 9.60 7.01 5.35
C ILE A 105 10.50 8.19 5.75
N ILE A 106 11.77 8.17 5.36
CA ILE A 106 12.76 9.19 5.77
C ILE A 106 12.63 10.48 4.96
N ASP A 107 12.41 10.36 3.65
CA ASP A 107 12.37 11.51 2.74
C ASP A 107 10.98 12.14 2.65
N GLU A 108 9.94 11.43 3.12
CA GLU A 108 8.54 11.87 3.12
C GLU A 108 8.03 12.23 1.71
N LYS A 109 8.48 11.48 0.71
CA LYS A 109 8.21 11.72 -0.71
C LYS A 109 7.78 10.44 -1.40
N ILE A 110 6.67 10.52 -2.15
CA ILE A 110 6.09 9.44 -2.93
C ILE A 110 5.71 9.94 -4.32
#